data_AF-A0A843LBK3-F1
#
_entry.id   AF-A0A843LBK3-F1
#
_cell.length_a   1.000
_cell.length_b   1.000
_cell.length_c   1.000
_cell.angle_alpha   90.00
_cell.angle_beta   90.00
_cell.angle_gamma   90.00
#
_symmetry.space_group_name_H-M   'P 1'
#
loop_
_entity.id
_entity.type
_entity.pdbx_description
1 polymer ?
#
loop_
_entity_poly.entity_id
_entity_poly.type
_entity_poly.pdbx_seq_one_letter_code
_entity_poly.pdbx_strand_id
1 'polypeptide(L)'
;MFRKILVAIDGSEPADHALDVAIDEAEVRNAEVHVVYVVESGLFSSLPMDNTLEIIYSVLQKEGEEILESARKKADAKRVLLTTHLRQGHAGSQIVSLAKDLGVDLIVLGSYGKSGVDRLLLGSVTDYVVQNSPITTMVVRS
;
A
#
# COMPACT_ATOMS: atom_id res chain seq x y z
N MET A 1 -19.06 3.31 -9.81
CA MET A 1 -18.62 2.00 -9.29
C MET A 1 -17.12 1.93 -9.50
N PHE A 2 -16.35 1.42 -8.54
CA PHE A 2 -14.88 1.43 -8.61
C PHE A 2 -14.38 0.47 -9.69
N ARG A 3 -13.55 0.96 -10.62
CA ARG A 3 -12.96 0.19 -11.73
C ARG A 3 -11.45 0.05 -11.62
N LYS A 4 -10.80 0.90 -10.81
CA LYS A 4 -9.35 0.90 -10.64
C LYS A 4 -9.03 1.15 -9.19
N ILE A 5 -8.55 0.11 -8.52
CA ILE A 5 -8.38 0.06 -7.07
C ILE A 5 -6.90 0.11 -6.76
N LEU A 6 -6.46 1.04 -5.93
CA LEU A 6 -5.13 1.03 -5.35
C LEU A 6 -5.21 0.47 -3.93
N VAL A 7 -4.44 -0.57 -3.60
CA VAL A 7 -4.26 -1.05 -2.23
C VAL A 7 -2.81 -0.85 -1.79
N ALA A 8 -2.61 -0.24 -0.62
CA ALA A 8 -1.28 -0.12 -0.04
C ALA A 8 -1.04 -1.22 0.99
N ILE A 9 0.10 -1.89 0.88
CA ILE A 9 0.49 -2.97 1.79
C ILE A 9 1.89 -2.75 2.34
N ASP A 10 2.09 -3.15 3.59
CA ASP A 10 3.38 -3.09 4.29
C ASP A 10 3.81 -4.46 4.86
N GLY A 11 3.03 -5.53 4.61
CA GLY A 11 3.26 -6.87 5.15
C GLY A 11 2.63 -7.12 6.53
N SER A 12 1.88 -6.16 7.07
CA SER A 12 1.09 -6.36 8.30
C SER A 12 -0.24 -7.08 8.04
N GLU A 13 -0.79 -7.72 9.07
CA GLU A 13 -2.10 -8.40 9.01
C GLU A 13 -3.26 -7.48 8.54
N PRO A 14 -3.42 -6.23 9.04
CA PRO A 14 -4.49 -5.36 8.56
C PRO A 14 -4.32 -4.96 7.09
N ALA A 15 -3.08 -4.81 6.63
CA ALA A 15 -2.79 -4.54 5.22
C ALA A 15 -3.08 -5.76 4.34
N ASP A 16 -2.83 -6.97 4.83
CA ASP A 16 -3.15 -8.21 4.14
C ASP A 16 -4.68 -8.41 4.00
N HIS A 17 -5.45 -8.09 5.06
CA HIS A 17 -6.91 -8.06 4.97
C HIS A 17 -7.42 -6.99 3.99
N ALA A 18 -6.77 -5.82 3.94
CA ALA A 18 -7.09 -4.78 2.98
C ALA A 18 -6.86 -5.23 1.53
N LEU A 19 -5.81 -6.01 1.29
CA LEU A 19 -5.55 -6.65 0.00
C LEU A 19 -6.65 -7.65 -0.37
N ASP A 20 -7.05 -8.52 0.57
CA ASP A 20 -8.10 -9.50 0.32
C ASP A 20 -9.42 -8.82 -0.08
N VAL A 21 -9.81 -7.76 0.64
CA VAL A 21 -10.99 -6.94 0.31
C VAL A 21 -10.86 -6.27 -1.06
N ALA A 22 -9.69 -5.72 -1.40
CA ALA A 22 -9.47 -5.09 -2.70
C ALA A 22 -9.60 -6.11 -3.86
N ILE A 23 -9.11 -7.33 -3.67
CA ILE A 23 -9.23 -8.42 -4.64
C ILE A 23 -10.70 -8.87 -4.77
N ASP A 24 -11.43 -9.01 -3.65
CA ASP A 24 -12.85 -9.39 -3.65
C ASP A 24 -13.72 -8.35 -4.38
N GLU A 25 -13.49 -7.07 -4.10
CA GLU A 25 -14.17 -5.97 -4.79
C GLU A 25 -13.86 -5.97 -6.30
N ALA A 26 -12.62 -6.28 -6.67
CA ALA A 26 -12.22 -6.35 -8.06
C ALA A 26 -12.83 -7.56 -8.80
N GLU A 27 -12.91 -8.72 -8.14
CA GLU A 27 -13.54 -9.92 -8.70
C GLU A 27 -15.02 -9.67 -9.01
N VAL A 28 -15.77 -9.08 -8.05
CA VAL A 28 -17.20 -8.80 -8.21
C VAL A 28 -17.47 -7.74 -9.29
N ARG A 29 -16.56 -6.78 -9.46
CA ARG A 29 -16.76 -5.60 -10.32
C ARG A 29 -16.01 -5.67 -11.65
N ASN A 30 -15.22 -6.71 -11.87
CA ASN A 30 -14.26 -6.81 -12.97
C ASN A 30 -13.35 -5.56 -13.05
N ALA A 31 -12.77 -5.18 -11.91
CA ALA A 31 -11.90 -4.02 -11.75
C ALA A 31 -10.41 -4.41 -11.82
N GLU A 32 -9.56 -3.43 -12.10
CA GLU A 32 -8.11 -3.58 -12.07
C GLU A 32 -7.57 -3.28 -10.66
N VAL A 33 -6.66 -4.11 -10.15
CA VAL A 33 -5.99 -3.87 -8.86
C VAL A 33 -4.56 -3.39 -9.09
N HIS A 34 -4.21 -2.31 -8.41
CA HIS A 34 -2.84 -1.85 -8.23
C HIS A 34 -2.47 -2.06 -6.78
N VAL A 35 -1.34 -2.70 -6.52
CA VAL A 35 -0.81 -2.87 -5.17
C VAL A 35 0.48 -2.09 -5.02
N VAL A 36 0.63 -1.34 -3.93
CA VAL A 36 1.83 -0.55 -3.67
C VAL A 36 2.46 -0.92 -2.34
N TYR A 37 3.78 -1.11 -2.37
CA TYR A 37 4.64 -1.10 -1.19
C TYR A 37 5.52 0.14 -1.26
N VAL A 38 5.63 0.87 -0.15
CA VAL A 38 6.49 2.05 -0.06
C VAL A 38 7.62 1.79 0.93
N VAL A 39 8.85 1.85 0.43
CA VAL A 39 10.05 1.90 1.28
C VAL A 39 10.08 3.28 1.93
N GLU A 40 9.74 3.34 3.22
CA GLU A 40 9.71 4.59 3.99
C GLU A 40 11.12 5.18 4.11
N SER A 41 11.35 6.26 3.39
CA SER A 41 12.63 6.98 3.36
C SER A 41 12.49 8.46 3.72
N GLY A 42 11.27 8.96 3.93
CA GLY A 42 11.00 10.37 4.14
C GLY A 42 11.73 10.92 5.36
N LEU A 43 11.84 10.11 6.42
CA LEU A 43 12.53 10.46 7.67
C LEU A 43 14.05 10.60 7.52
N PHE A 44 14.64 10.00 6.49
CA PHE A 44 16.09 9.98 6.27
C PHE A 44 16.52 10.90 5.12
N SER A 45 15.57 11.59 4.47
CA SER A 45 15.81 12.42 3.29
C SER A 45 16.82 13.56 3.50
N SER A 46 17.05 13.98 4.75
CA SER A 46 18.02 15.03 5.12
C SER A 46 19.39 14.49 5.57
N LEU A 47 19.57 13.17 5.66
CA LEU A 47 20.83 12.56 6.07
C LEU A 47 21.70 12.22 4.84
N PRO A 48 23.03 12.32 4.94
CA PRO A 48 23.93 11.85 3.88
C PRO A 48 23.71 10.35 3.68
N MET A 49 23.50 9.92 2.43
CA MET A 49 23.51 8.50 2.08
C MET A 49 24.91 7.95 2.31
N ASP A 50 25.05 7.16 3.38
CA ASP A 50 26.24 6.35 3.62
C ASP A 50 25.95 4.88 3.30
N ASN A 51 27.00 4.06 3.32
CA ASN A 51 26.90 2.63 2.99
C ASN A 51 25.90 1.89 3.91
N THR A 52 25.66 2.37 5.13
CA THR A 52 24.71 1.74 6.05
C THR A 52 23.28 1.99 5.61
N LEU A 53 22.94 3.22 5.22
CA LEU A 53 21.63 3.55 4.66
C LEU A 53 21.36 2.78 3.37
N GLU A 54 22.34 2.67 2.47
CA GLU A 54 22.20 1.87 1.23
C GLU A 54 21.86 0.40 1.50
N ILE A 55 22.54 -0.22 2.48
CA ILE A 55 22.25 -1.60 2.88
C ILE A 55 20.82 -1.71 3.43
N ILE A 56 20.41 -0.80 4.32
CA ILE A 56 19.06 -0.80 4.87
C ILE A 56 18.01 -0.68 3.76
N TYR A 57 18.23 0.23 2.79
CA TYR A 57 17.35 0.37 1.64
C TYR A 57 17.26 -0.92 0.83
N SER A 58 18.39 -1.57 0.55
CA SER A 58 18.40 -2.82 -0.22
C SER A 58 17.60 -3.94 0.46
N VAL A 59 17.68 -4.01 1.80
CA VAL A 59 16.94 -5.01 2.60
C VAL A 59 15.44 -4.71 2.56
N LEU A 60 15.03 -3.47 2.79
CA LEU A 60 13.62 -3.06 2.77
C LEU A 60 13.02 -3.17 1.36
N GLN A 61 13.81 -2.91 0.33
CA GLN A 61 13.39 -3.08 -1.06
C GLN A 61 13.10 -4.56 -1.35
N LYS A 62 14.02 -5.45 -0.98
CA LYS A 62 13.85 -6.90 -1.17
C LYS A 62 12.64 -7.44 -0.39
N GLU A 63 12.44 -6.99 0.85
CA GLU A 63 11.25 -7.34 1.62
C GLU A 63 9.96 -6.88 0.90
N GLY A 64 9.95 -5.65 0.38
CA GLY A 64 8.84 -5.14 -0.41
C GLY A 64 8.54 -5.97 -1.66
N GLU A 65 9.58 -6.40 -2.37
CA GLU A 65 9.45 -7.27 -3.54
C GLU A 65 8.83 -8.63 -3.17
N GLU A 66 9.24 -9.25 -2.06
CA GLU A 66 8.67 -10.50 -1.55
C GLU A 66 7.18 -10.34 -1.15
N ILE A 67 6.83 -9.21 -0.52
CA ILE A 67 5.45 -8.88 -0.15
C ILE A 67 4.57 -8.69 -1.42
N LEU A 68 5.07 -7.94 -2.41
CA LEU A 68 4.36 -7.71 -3.67
C LEU A 68 4.18 -9.00 -4.49
N GLU A 69 5.17 -9.88 -4.45
CA GLU A 69 5.10 -11.22 -5.05
C GLU A 69 4.00 -12.07 -4.40
N SER A 70 3.90 -12.06 -3.07
CA SER A 70 2.83 -12.74 -2.33
C SER A 70 1.45 -12.19 -2.72
N ALA A 71 1.32 -10.86 -2.82
CA ALA A 71 0.08 -10.21 -3.22
C ALA A 71 -0.37 -10.62 -4.63
N ARG A 72 0.57 -10.72 -5.59
CA ARG A 72 0.26 -11.19 -6.94
C ARG A 72 -0.27 -12.62 -6.93
N LYS A 73 0.35 -13.53 -6.17
CA LYS A 73 -0.11 -14.93 -6.04
C LYS A 73 -1.54 -15.03 -5.50
N LYS A 74 -1.91 -14.19 -4.53
CA LYS A 74 -3.29 -14.12 -4.01
C LYS A 74 -4.29 -13.69 -5.09
N ALA A 75 -3.96 -12.65 -5.87
CA ALA A 75 -4.82 -12.18 -6.96
C ALA A 75 -4.94 -13.20 -8.09
N ASP A 76 -3.83 -13.88 -8.45
CA ASP A 76 -3.81 -14.94 -9.47
C ASP A 76 -4.75 -16.10 -9.10
N ALA A 77 -4.79 -16.48 -7.82
CA ALA A 77 -5.70 -17.52 -7.33
C ALA A 77 -7.19 -17.18 -7.54
N LYS A 78 -7.53 -15.88 -7.59
CA LYS A 78 -8.89 -15.36 -7.86
C LYS A 78 -9.05 -14.83 -9.30
N ARG A 79 -8.06 -15.01 -10.17
CA ARG A 79 -8.05 -14.52 -11.57
C ARG A 79 -8.26 -13.01 -11.71
N VAL A 80 -7.80 -12.24 -10.72
CA VAL A 80 -7.86 -10.78 -10.73
C VAL A 80 -6.55 -10.22 -11.30
N LEU A 81 -6.66 -9.28 -12.24
CA LEU A 81 -5.49 -8.58 -12.78
C LEU A 81 -4.91 -7.64 -11.71
N LEU A 82 -3.69 -7.92 -11.27
CA LEU A 82 -2.98 -7.13 -10.27
C LEU A 82 -1.62 -6.63 -10.80
N THR A 83 -1.40 -5.32 -10.70
CA THR A 83 -0.13 -4.66 -11.04
C THR A 83 0.58 -4.20 -9.76
N THR A 84 1.86 -4.56 -9.61
CA THR A 84 2.67 -4.20 -8.43
C THR A 84 3.42 -2.88 -8.64
N HIS A 85 3.57 -2.11 -7.56
CA HIS A 85 4.29 -0.84 -7.53
C HIS A 85 5.21 -0.81 -6.32
N LEU A 86 6.51 -0.64 -6.57
CA LEU A 86 7.47 -0.36 -5.52
C LEU A 86 7.81 1.14 -5.56
N ARG A 87 7.63 1.82 -4.44
CA ARG A 87 7.91 3.26 -4.30
C ARG A 87 8.86 3.49 -3.13
N GLN A 88 9.49 4.66 -3.14
CA GLN A 88 10.38 5.12 -2.09
C GLN A 88 9.99 6.54 -1.71
N GLY A 89 9.99 6.86 -0.42
CA GLY A 89 9.63 8.19 0.09
C GLY A 89 8.74 8.12 1.32
N HIS A 90 8.06 9.23 1.61
CA HIS A 90 7.00 9.26 2.62
C HIS A 90 5.78 8.45 2.16
N ALA A 91 5.44 7.37 2.87
CA ALA A 91 4.43 6.38 2.45
C ALA A 91 3.09 7.01 2.05
N GLY A 92 2.51 7.83 2.93
CA GLY A 92 1.23 8.48 2.65
C GLY A 92 1.27 9.40 1.42
N SER A 93 2.38 10.09 1.20
CA SER A 93 2.54 10.98 0.04
C SER A 93 2.68 10.18 -1.26
N GLN A 94 3.46 9.10 -1.23
CA GLN A 94 3.66 8.23 -2.39
C GLN A 94 2.37 7.51 -2.78
N ILE A 95 1.56 7.07 -1.80
CA ILE A 95 0.25 6.46 -2.05
C ILE A 95 -0.69 7.46 -2.74
N VAL A 96 -0.83 8.68 -2.20
CA VAL A 96 -1.71 9.70 -2.79
C VAL A 96 -1.23 10.12 -4.18
N SER A 97 0.08 10.27 -4.38
CA SER A 97 0.64 10.61 -5.70
C SER A 97 0.35 9.50 -6.71
N LEU A 98 0.67 8.25 -6.37
CA LEU A 98 0.44 7.11 -7.25
C LEU A 98 -1.03 6.93 -7.60
N ALA A 99 -1.93 7.13 -6.63
CA ALA A 99 -3.37 7.07 -6.85
C ALA A 99 -3.82 8.09 -7.91
N LYS A 100 -3.30 9.32 -7.85
CA LYS A 100 -3.56 10.37 -8.84
C LYS A 100 -2.96 10.02 -10.20
N ASP A 101 -1.70 9.59 -10.25
CA ASP A 101 -0.98 9.26 -11.48
C ASP A 101 -1.65 8.13 -12.25
N LEU A 102 -2.17 7.13 -11.53
CA LEU A 102 -2.88 5.99 -12.12
C LEU A 102 -4.34 6.31 -12.47
N GLY A 103 -4.89 7.41 -11.95
CA GLY A 103 -6.31 7.73 -12.06
C GLY A 103 -7.21 6.70 -11.38
N VAL A 104 -6.81 6.19 -10.21
CA VAL A 104 -7.62 5.22 -9.46
C VAL A 104 -8.87 5.89 -8.89
N ASP A 105 -9.94 5.12 -8.73
CA ASP A 105 -11.21 5.62 -8.18
C ASP A 105 -11.49 5.12 -6.75
N LEU A 106 -10.64 4.22 -6.23
CA LEU A 106 -10.64 3.76 -4.85
C LEU A 106 -9.21 3.55 -4.33
N ILE A 107 -8.94 4.03 -3.12
CA ILE A 107 -7.76 3.66 -2.33
C ILE A 107 -8.22 2.75 -1.18
N VAL A 108 -7.57 1.61 -0.98
CA VAL A 108 -7.85 0.64 0.10
C VAL A 108 -6.63 0.54 1.01
N LEU A 109 -6.87 0.66 2.32
CA LEU A 109 -5.82 0.68 3.33
C LEU A 109 -6.22 -0.18 4.52
N GLY A 110 -5.25 -0.80 5.18
CA GLY A 110 -5.42 -1.32 6.53
C GLY A 110 -5.63 -0.17 7.54
N SER A 111 -6.31 -0.44 8.64
CA SER A 111 -6.53 0.57 9.69
C SER A 111 -5.24 1.01 10.40
N TYR A 112 -4.25 0.12 10.52
CA TYR A 112 -2.91 0.38 11.02
C TYR A 112 -1.91 -0.57 10.34
N GLY A 113 -0.61 -0.35 10.54
CA GLY A 113 0.47 -1.12 9.91
C GLY A 113 1.39 -1.83 10.91
N LYS A 114 2.62 -2.10 10.47
CA LYS A 114 3.69 -2.78 11.23
C LYS A 114 3.97 -2.24 12.64
N SER A 115 3.73 -0.95 12.89
CA SER A 115 4.02 -0.32 14.18
C SER A 115 3.01 -0.67 15.28
N GLY A 116 1.89 -1.34 14.96
CA GLY A 116 1.00 -1.94 15.97
C GLY A 116 0.45 -0.95 17.00
N VAL A 117 -0.03 0.22 16.56
CA VAL A 117 -0.68 1.21 17.44
C VAL A 117 -1.98 0.66 18.03
N ASP A 118 -2.36 1.19 19.19
CA ASP A 118 -3.61 0.88 19.91
C ASP A 118 -4.78 0.71 18.94
N ARG A 119 -5.52 -0.41 19.04
CA ARG A 119 -6.62 -0.81 18.14
C ARG A 119 -7.75 0.23 17.99
N LEU A 120 -7.69 1.32 18.76
CA LEU A 120 -8.64 2.42 18.75
C LEU A 120 -8.29 3.54 17.75
N LEU A 121 -7.03 3.63 17.27
CA LEU A 121 -6.57 4.72 16.39
C LEU A 121 -6.21 4.23 14.99
N LEU A 122 -6.29 5.14 14.02
CA LEU A 122 -5.72 4.91 12.68
C LEU A 122 -4.20 5.03 12.73
N GLY A 123 -3.51 4.22 11.95
CA GLY A 123 -2.08 4.37 11.70
C GLY A 123 -1.77 5.67 10.96
N SER A 124 -0.56 6.21 11.15
CA SER A 124 -0.13 7.50 10.60
C SER A 124 -0.26 7.57 9.07
N VAL A 125 0.05 6.48 8.36
CA VAL A 125 -0.09 6.41 6.89
C VAL A 125 -1.55 6.48 6.48
N THR A 126 -2.42 5.72 7.15
CA THR A 126 -3.86 5.70 6.86
C THR A 126 -4.50 7.04 7.16
N ASP A 127 -4.18 7.65 8.31
CA ASP A 127 -4.65 8.99 8.67
C ASP A 127 -4.19 10.03 7.64
N TYR A 128 -2.91 10.00 7.23
CA TYR A 128 -2.40 10.89 6.20
C TYR A 128 -3.18 10.77 4.88
N VAL A 129 -3.41 9.55 4.39
CA VAL A 129 -4.10 9.35 3.11
C VAL A 129 -5.56 9.79 3.21
N VAL A 130 -6.26 9.46 4.29
CA VAL A 130 -7.66 9.89 4.51
C VAL A 130 -7.77 11.42 4.53
N GLN A 131 -6.82 12.12 5.13
CA GLN A 131 -6.85 13.59 5.19
C GLN A 131 -6.46 14.27 3.87
N ASN A 132 -5.57 13.66 3.07
CA ASN A 132 -4.94 14.33 1.92
C ASN A 132 -5.38 13.81 0.55
N SER A 133 -6.06 12.66 0.49
CA SER A 133 -6.51 12.08 -0.77
C SER A 133 -7.81 12.75 -1.25
N PRO A 134 -7.86 13.24 -2.50
CA PRO A 134 -9.13 13.62 -3.13
C PRO A 134 -9.90 12.40 -3.67
N ILE A 135 -9.33 11.20 -3.59
CA ILE A 135 -9.90 9.94 -4.08
C ILE A 135 -10.56 9.22 -2.91
N THR A 136 -11.72 8.61 -3.18
CA THR A 136 -12.45 7.77 -2.21
C THR A 136 -11.50 6.78 -1.53
N THR A 137 -11.52 6.77 -0.21
CA THR A 137 -10.63 5.92 0.60
C THR A 137 -11.47 4.97 1.45
N MET A 138 -11.18 3.67 1.36
CA MET A 138 -11.76 2.62 2.19
C MET A 138 -10.72 2.12 3.18
N VAL A 139 -11.05 2.21 4.47
CA VAL A 139 -10.21 1.71 5.55
C VAL A 139 -10.77 0.40 6.07
N VAL A 140 -9.98 -0.66 5.91
CA VAL A 140 -10.32 -2.02 6.34
C VAL A 140 -9.81 -2.23 7.76
N ARG A 141 -10.70 -2.65 8.65
CA ARG A 141 -10.36 -3.03 10.02
C ARG A 141 -10.16 -4.55 10.08
N SER A 142 -9.12 -4.97 10.78
CA SER A 142 -8.83 -6.35 11.19
C SER A 142 -9.31 -6.58 12.62
#